data_AF-A0A091US95-F1
#
_entry.id   AF-A0A091US95-F1
#
_cell.length_a   1.000
_cell.length_b   1.000
_cell.length_c   1.000
_cell.angle_alpha   90.00
_cell.angle_beta   90.00
_cell.angle_gamma   90.00
#
_symmetry.space_group_name_H-M   'P 1'
#
loop_
_entity.id
_entity.type
_entity.pdbx_description
1 polymer ?
#
loop_
_entity_poly.entity_id
_entity_poly.type
_entity_poly.pdbx_seq_one_letter_code
_entity_poly.pdbx_strand_id
1 'polypeptide(L)' 'DDEVVLQCTATVHKEQQKLCLAAEGFGNRLCFLESTSNSK' A
#
# COMPACT_ATOMS: atom_id res chain seq x y z
N ASP A 1 4.51 0.96 -22.49
CA ASP A 1 4.54 1.68 -21.21
C ASP A 1 3.75 0.88 -20.21
N ASP A 2 4.43 0.30 -19.23
CA ASP A 2 3.80 -0.54 -18.22
C ASP A 2 3.58 0.27 -16.94
N GLU A 3 2.41 0.11 -16.34
CA GLU A 3 2.10 0.68 -15.04
C GLU A 3 2.46 -0.31 -13.93
N VAL A 4 3.16 0.17 -12.90
CA VAL A 4 3.62 -0.66 -11.78
C VAL A 4 3.34 0.02 -10.44
N VAL A 5 3.25 -0.78 -9.38
CA VAL A 5 3.05 -0.31 -8.00
C VAL A 5 4.16 -0.80 -7.09
N LEU A 6 4.44 -0.04 -6.03
CA LEU A 6 5.34 -0.46 -4.96
C LEU A 6 4.54 -1.18 -3.88
N GLN A 7 4.91 -2.43 -3.57
CA GLN A 7 4.28 -3.25 -2.53
C GLN A 7 5.33 -3.79 -1.56
N CYS A 8 5.01 -3.80 -0.27
CA CYS A 8 5.75 -4.52 0.75
C CYS A 8 4.84 -5.47 1.54
N THR A 9 5.47 -6.33 2.34
CA THR A 9 4.76 -7.22 3.27
C THR A 9 5.37 -7.06 4.66
N ALA A 10 4.53 -6.95 5.68
CA ALA A 10 4.96 -6.89 7.08
C ALA A 10 4.08 -7.81 7.95
N THR A 11 4.69 -8.44 8.96
CA THR A 11 3.93 -9.24 9.93
C THR A 11 3.36 -8.33 11.01
N VAL A 12 2.04 -8.28 11.14
CA VAL A 12 1.33 -7.52 12.18
C VAL A 12 0.32 -8.46 12.85
N HIS A 13 0.29 -8.51 14.18
CA HIS A 13 -0.57 -9.44 14.93
C HIS A 13 -0.45 -10.93 14.52
N LYS A 14 0.75 -11.37 14.12
CA LYS A 14 1.06 -12.72 13.58
C LYS A 14 0.42 -13.01 12.21
N GLU A 15 -0.13 -12.01 11.54
CA GLU A 15 -0.67 -12.11 10.19
C GLU A 15 0.21 -11.34 9.20
N GLN A 16 0.37 -11.86 7.99
CA GLN A 16 1.07 -11.15 6.91
C GLN A 16 0.15 -10.06 6.34
N GLN A 17 0.58 -8.81 6.41
CA GLN A 17 -0.11 -7.68 5.81
C GLN A 17 0.62 -7.22 4.55
N LYS A 18 -0.07 -7.22 3.41
CA LYS A 18 0.37 -6.65 2.14
C LYS A 18 -0.04 -5.18 2.10
N LEU A 19 0.92 -4.31 1.82
CA LEU A 19 0.73 -2.86 1.79
C LEU A 19 1.28 -2.30 0.48
N CYS A 20 0.53 -1.42 -0.17
CA CYS A 20 0.97 -0.66 -1.33
C CYS A 20 1.26 0.79 -0.94
N LEU A 21 2.25 1.41 -1.58
CA LEU A 21 2.52 2.85 -1.43
C LEU A 21 1.58 3.66 -2.31
N ALA A 22 0.89 4.63 -1.72
CA ALA A 22 -0.07 5.50 -2.41
C ALA A 22 0.08 6.97 -1.96
N ALA A 23 -0.46 7.91 -2.74
CA ALA A 23 -0.49 9.34 -2.41
C ALA A 23 -1.68 10.07 -3.06
N GLU A 24 -2.25 11.03 -2.32
CA GLU A 24 -3.21 12.08 -2.73
C GLU A 24 -2.78 12.81 -4.01
N GLY A 25 -1.62 13.44 -3.89
CA GLY A 25 -1.14 14.44 -4.84
C GLY A 25 -1.69 15.82 -4.50
N PHE A 26 -2.90 16.14 -4.98
CA PHE A 26 -3.54 17.43 -4.70
C PHE A 26 -4.33 17.36 -3.38
N GLY A 27 -4.19 18.37 -2.51
CA GLY A 27 -4.82 18.35 -1.18
C GLY A 27 -4.01 17.60 -0.12
N ASN A 28 -3.20 16.61 -0.50
CA ASN A 28 -2.24 15.96 0.39
C ASN A 28 -0.96 15.51 -0.35
N ARG A 29 0.18 16.00 0.14
CA ARG A 29 1.51 15.72 -0.45
C ARG A 29 2.25 14.57 0.24
N LEU A 30 1.73 14.04 1.34
CA LEU A 30 2.31 12.89 2.03
C LEU A 30 1.86 11.59 1.36
N CYS A 31 2.76 10.61 1.35
CA CYS A 31 2.41 9.24 0.98
C CYS A 31 1.81 8.49 2.18
N PHE A 32 1.01 7.48 1.88
CA PHE A 32 0.41 6.58 2.86
C PHE A 32 0.51 5.12 2.39
N LEU A 33 0.23 4.20 3.31
CA LEU A 33 0.21 2.76 3.05
C LEU A 33 -1.23 2.28 2.95
N GLU A 34 -1.58 1.69 1.81
CA GLU A 34 -2.89 1.11 1.56
C GLU A 34 -2.83 -0.42 1.71
N SER A 35 -3.71 -0.99 2.55
CA SER A 35 -3.74 -2.44 2.78
C SER A 35 -4.46 -3.16 1.65
N THR A 36 -3.79 -4.14 1.06
CA THR A 36 -4.34 -5.01 0.01
C THR A 36 -4.59 -6.44 0.50
N SER A 37 -4.38 -6.70 1.80
CA SER A 37 -4.54 -8.05 2.38
C SER A 37 -5.96 -8.60 2.38
N ASN A 38 -6.99 -7.74 2.34
CA ASN A 38 -8.39 -8.15 2.40
C ASN A 38 -9.12 -8.01 1.04
N SER A 39 -8.38 -7.98 -0.07
CA SER A 39 -8.98 -8.09 -1.39
C SER A 39 -9.46 -9.53 -1.61
N LYS A 40 -10.75 -9.71 -1.89
CA LYS A 40 -11.30 -10.98 -2.40
C LYS A 40 -11.01 -11.16 -3.88
#